data_AF-A0A955DQU4-F1
#
_entry.id   AF-A0A955DQU4-F1
#
_cell.length_a   1.000
_cell.length_b   1.000
_cell.length_c   1.000
_cell.angle_alpha   90.00
_cell.angle_beta   90.00
_cell.angle_gamma   90.00
#
_symmetry.space_group_name_H-M   'P 1'
#
loop_
_entity.id
_entity.type
_entity.pdbx_description
1 polymer ?
#
loop_
_entity_poly.entity_id
_entity_poly.type
_entity_poly.pdbx_seq_one_letter_code
_entity_poly.pdbx_strand_id
1 'polypeptide(L)' 'YGSYSGAVPTEKITWGKLDIDTPRFMIESDATIVAPLIFARVLGW' A
#
# COMPACT_ATOMS: atom_id res chain seq x y z
N TYR A 1 -14.51 -7.59 9.14
CA TYR A 1 -13.81 -7.58 10.44
C TYR A 1 -12.55 -6.75 10.28
N GLY A 2 -12.52 -5.54 10.83
CA GLY A 2 -11.45 -4.56 10.63
C GLY A 2 -10.13 -5.04 11.23
N SER A 3 -9.29 -5.66 10.40
CA SER A 3 -7.91 -6.02 10.72
C SER A 3 -6.99 -4.88 10.30
N TYR A 4 -5.99 -4.56 11.13
CA TYR A 4 -4.93 -3.59 10.79
C TYR A 4 -4.28 -3.87 9.44
N SER A 5 -4.18 -5.15 9.04
CA SER A 5 -3.58 -5.58 7.78
C SER A 5 -4.45 -5.29 6.55
N GLY A 6 -5.78 -5.22 6.72
CA GLY A 6 -6.73 -4.89 5.66
C GLY A 6 -7.25 -3.45 5.72
N ALA A 7 -6.74 -2.64 6.67
CA ALA A 7 -7.20 -1.28 6.89
C ALA A 7 -6.94 -0.42 5.65
N VAL A 8 -8.02 0.15 5.09
CA VAL A 8 -7.94 1.02 3.92
C VAL A 8 -7.13 2.27 4.27
N PRO A 9 -6.46 2.92 3.29
CA PRO A 9 -5.56 4.04 3.58
C PRO A 9 -6.22 5.21 4.33
N THR A 10 -7.53 5.40 4.20
CA THR A 10 -8.31 6.42 4.93
C THR A 10 -8.34 6.18 6.44
N GLU A 11 -8.42 4.91 6.87
CA GLU A 11 -8.34 4.57 8.31
C GLU A 11 -6.97 4.90 8.90
N LYS A 12 -5.91 4.86 8.08
CA LYS A 12 -4.56 5.22 8.51
C LYS A 12 -4.36 6.74 8.66
N ILE A 13 -5.17 7.57 8.00
CA ILE A 13 -5.19 9.03 8.23
C ILE A 13 -5.80 9.35 9.59
N THR A 14 -6.94 8.73 9.94
CA THR A 14 -7.62 9.03 11.20
C THR A 14 -6.79 8.67 12.42
N TRP A 15 -5.83 7.76 12.25
CA TRP A 15 -4.83 7.40 13.26
C TRP A 15 -3.59 8.30 13.25
N GLY A 16 -3.49 9.29 12.36
CA GLY A 16 -2.33 10.16 12.20
C GLY A 16 -1.08 9.48 11.66
N LYS A 17 -1.20 8.29 11.03
CA LYS A 17 -0.06 7.53 10.47
C LYS A 17 0.26 7.92 9.03
N LEU A 18 -0.66 8.58 8.34
CA LEU A 18 -0.51 9.09 6.98
C LEU A 18 -1.08 10.50 6.91
N ASP A 19 -0.40 11.39 6.19
CA ASP A 19 -0.91 12.73 5.89
C ASP A 19 -2.09 12.64 4.90
N ILE A 20 -3.02 13.59 4.97
CA ILE A 20 -4.18 13.68 4.09
C ILE A 20 -3.77 13.86 2.63
N ASP A 21 -2.69 14.59 2.39
CA ASP A 21 -2.22 14.94 1.04
C ASP A 21 -1.30 13.86 0.44
N THR A 22 -0.97 12.81 1.21
CA THR A 22 -0.09 11.74 0.72
C THR A 22 -0.80 10.93 -0.38
N PRO A 23 -0.25 10.82 -1.61
CA PRO A 23 -0.77 9.94 -2.64
C PRO A 23 -0.59 8.48 -2.23
N ARG A 24 -1.65 7.68 -2.33
CA ARG A 24 -1.72 6.31 -1.81
C ARG A 24 -2.37 5.39 -2.83
N PHE A 25 -1.81 4.19 -2.97
CA PHE A 25 -2.28 3.15 -3.87
C PHE A 25 -2.36 1.82 -3.11
N MET A 26 -3.35 1.00 -3.42
CA MET A 26 -3.53 -0.33 -2.82
C MET A 26 -3.65 -1.36 -3.93
N ILE A 27 -2.79 -2.38 -3.90
CA ILE A 27 -2.77 -3.47 -4.87
C ILE A 27 -3.21 -4.74 -4.15
N GLU A 28 -4.43 -5.19 -4.45
CA GLU A 28 -5.01 -6.40 -3.84
C GLU A 28 -4.60 -7.65 -4.62
N SER A 29 -3.32 -8.01 -4.53
CA SER A 29 -2.74 -9.20 -5.18
C SER A 29 -1.59 -9.79 -4.35
N ASP A 30 -1.16 -11.01 -4.68
CA ASP A 30 -0.07 -11.68 -3.98
C ASP A 30 1.25 -10.93 -4.18
N ALA A 31 1.92 -10.59 -3.07
CA ALA A 31 3.18 -9.86 -3.06
C ALA A 31 4.29 -10.58 -3.84
N THR A 32 4.29 -11.91 -3.88
CA THR A 32 5.28 -12.71 -4.62
C THR A 32 5.15 -12.53 -6.14
N ILE A 33 3.97 -12.13 -6.62
CA ILE A 33 3.71 -11.81 -8.03
C ILE A 33 4.02 -10.34 -8.31
N VAL A 34 3.50 -9.42 -7.48
CA VAL A 34 3.55 -7.98 -7.81
C VAL A 34 4.86 -7.30 -7.41
N ALA A 35 5.52 -7.73 -6.33
CA ALA A 35 6.75 -7.07 -5.88
C ALA A 35 7.90 -7.15 -6.91
N PRO A 36 8.18 -8.30 -7.57
CA PRO A 36 9.21 -8.36 -8.60
C PRO A 36 8.95 -7.42 -9.78
N LEU A 37 7.68 -7.29 -10.20
CA LEU A 37 7.29 -6.40 -11.32
C LEU A 37 7.52 -4.92 -10.97
N ILE A 38 7.18 -4.51 -9.75
CA ILE A 38 7.41 -3.15 -9.27
C ILE A 38 8.92 -2.86 -9.19
N PHE A 39 9.71 -3.80 -8.67
CA PHE A 39 11.16 -3.64 -8.57
C PHE A 39 11.83 -3.56 -9.94
N ALA A 40 11.43 -4.40 -10.90
CA ALA A 40 11.91 -4.31 -12.27
C ALA A 40 11.60 -2.93 -12.89
N ARG A 41 10.40 -2.40 -12.66
CA ARG A 41 9.96 -1.13 -13.26
C ARG A 41 10.57 0.11 -12.61
N VAL A 42 10.72 0.12 -11.28
CA VAL A 42 11.14 1.30 -10.51
C VAL A 42 12.63 1.28 -10.21
N LEU A 43 13.19 0.12 -9.89
CA LEU A 43 14.58 -0.03 -9.47
C LEU A 43 15.50 -0.51 -10.61
N GLY A 44 14.95 -0.88 -11.77
CA GLY A 44 15.72 -1.34 -12.93
C GLY A 44 16.41 -2.69 -12.71
N TRP A 45 15.76 -3.58 -11.95
CA TRP A 45 16.27 -4.92 -11.62
C TRP A 45 16.30 -5.85 -12.83
#